data_AF-A0A563EHI2-F1
#
_entry.id   AF-A0A563EHI2-F1
#
_cell.length_a   1.000
_cell.length_b   1.000
_cell.length_c   1.000
_cell.angle_alpha   90.00
_cell.angle_beta   90.00
_cell.angle_gamma   90.00
#
_symmetry.space_group_name_H-M   'P 1'
#
loop_
_entity.id
_entity.type
_entity.pdbx_description
1 polymer ?
#
loop_
_entity_poly.entity_id
_entity_poly.type
_entity_poly.pdbx_seq_one_letter_code
_entity_poly.pdbx_strand_id
1 'polypeptide(L)'
;MARWIRDQGDVGLSVDAAADLLRLEGLLRAVAADVRRRLMPAETAIAAQRTRLAAASTRGRLPGRRERRAATAALDTAITRQAELAILLDETVTLQHVLRDFVIGLDPPSGVLRAAAEGWARSPEVPASVVVLGPEDNFLATDTRRGRGDRGISVVDGDVYGERWRRDGDDDSPWAEPTDRDGPWRLGFIPRTGEIYSSRRCGYLTQEVWLLGRDFEPQQAHELLTRIEPRMREPNSLILAAGVVHAARTPSGNRQCAAPRSSVATMTPRARDTG
;
A
#
# COMPACT_ATOMS: atom_id res chain seq x y z
N MET A 1 6.26 21.18 -15.22
CA MET A 1 7.17 20.13 -14.72
C MET A 1 8.67 20.44 -14.87
N ALA A 2 9.17 20.81 -16.06
CA ALA A 2 10.61 21.01 -16.33
C ALA A 2 11.33 22.10 -15.49
N ARG A 3 10.58 23.03 -14.87
CA ARG A 3 11.14 24.08 -14.01
C ARG A 3 11.41 23.60 -12.58
N TRP A 4 10.56 22.73 -12.04
CA TRP A 4 10.70 22.23 -10.66
C TRP A 4 11.79 21.17 -10.54
N ILE A 5 11.93 20.30 -11.55
CA ILE A 5 13.04 19.33 -11.65
C ILE A 5 14.39 20.07 -11.71
N ARG A 6 14.42 21.27 -12.30
CA ARG A 6 15.62 22.09 -12.45
C ARG A 6 16.04 22.83 -11.17
N ASP A 7 15.09 23.13 -10.29
CA ASP A 7 15.33 23.84 -9.02
C ASP A 7 15.76 22.92 -7.86
N GLN A 8 15.74 21.59 -8.04
CA GLN A 8 16.13 20.59 -7.02
C GLN A 8 17.66 20.32 -6.95
N GLY A 9 18.47 21.15 -7.59
CA GLY A 9 19.92 20.94 -7.74
C GLY A 9 20.25 19.97 -8.88
N ASP A 10 21.52 19.89 -9.28
CA ASP A 10 21.99 18.92 -10.28
C ASP A 10 21.61 17.49 -9.85
N VAL A 11 20.51 16.96 -10.40
CA VAL A 11 20.22 15.53 -10.36
C VAL A 11 21.11 14.89 -11.42
N GLY A 12 22.41 14.88 -11.14
CA GLY A 12 23.36 14.11 -11.92
C GLY A 12 22.96 12.64 -11.84
N LEU A 13 22.90 11.98 -12.99
CA LEU A 13 22.78 10.52 -13.03
C LEU A 13 23.97 9.94 -12.26
N SER A 14 23.67 9.10 -11.27
CA SER A 14 24.69 8.39 -10.53
C SER A 14 25.19 7.20 -11.36
N VAL A 15 26.24 6.56 -10.85
CA VAL A 15 26.72 5.29 -11.43
C VAL A 15 25.76 4.13 -11.16
N ASP A 16 24.77 4.32 -10.27
CA ASP A 16 23.77 3.34 -9.90
C ASP A 16 22.40 3.74 -10.48
N ALA A 17 22.15 3.28 -11.71
CA ALA A 17 20.88 3.54 -12.40
C ALA A 17 19.67 3.00 -11.62
N ALA A 18 19.83 1.92 -10.83
CA ALA A 18 18.74 1.41 -10.01
C ALA A 18 18.38 2.37 -8.88
N ALA A 19 19.39 2.90 -8.18
CA ALA A 19 19.18 3.93 -7.16
C ALA A 19 18.54 5.19 -7.74
N ASP A 20 18.93 5.61 -8.95
CA ASP A 20 18.37 6.79 -9.62
C ASP A 20 16.89 6.60 -9.98
N LEU A 21 16.50 5.43 -10.50
CA LEU A 21 15.11 5.12 -10.83
C LEU A 21 14.23 5.10 -9.58
N LEU A 22 14.72 4.49 -8.49
CA LEU A 22 14.01 4.46 -7.21
C LEU A 22 13.90 5.87 -6.59
N ARG A 23 14.96 6.68 -6.70
CA ARG A 23 14.95 8.08 -6.26
C ARG A 23 13.95 8.91 -7.07
N LEU A 24 13.91 8.73 -8.39
CA LEU A 24 12.97 9.41 -9.26
C LEU A 24 11.53 9.06 -8.88
N GLU A 25 11.23 7.79 -8.62
CA GLU A 25 9.90 7.35 -8.17
C GLU A 25 9.51 8.03 -6.85
N GLY A 26 10.41 8.00 -5.85
CA GLY A 26 10.19 8.67 -4.57
C GLY A 26 9.99 10.18 -4.70
N LEU A 27 10.69 10.84 -5.63
CA LEU A 27 10.49 12.26 -5.94
C LEU A 27 9.13 12.52 -6.56
N LEU A 28 8.72 11.73 -7.55
CA LEU A 28 7.39 11.86 -8.16
C LEU A 28 6.29 11.69 -7.10
N ARG A 29 6.46 10.75 -6.17
CA ARG A 29 5.53 10.55 -5.04
C ARG A 29 5.47 11.74 -4.11
N ALA A 30 6.62 12.33 -3.79
CA ALA A 30 6.67 13.55 -3.01
C ALA A 30 5.96 14.73 -3.71
N VAL A 31 6.11 14.86 -5.03
CA VAL A 31 5.40 15.87 -5.83
C VAL A 31 3.89 15.63 -5.80
N ALA A 32 3.44 14.40 -6.06
CA ALA A 32 2.02 14.07 -6.05
C ALA A 32 1.37 14.40 -4.69
N ALA A 33 2.04 14.04 -3.58
CA ALA A 33 1.57 14.36 -2.24
C ALA A 33 1.50 15.89 -1.99
N ASP A 34 2.51 16.65 -2.40
CA ASP A 34 2.51 18.12 -2.27
C ASP A 34 1.41 18.78 -3.11
N VAL A 35 1.18 18.32 -4.33
CA VAL A 35 0.12 18.82 -5.21
C VAL A 35 -1.25 18.53 -4.62
N ARG A 36 -1.51 17.29 -4.14
CA ARG A 36 -2.74 16.93 -3.42
C ARG A 36 -2.97 17.82 -2.19
N ARG A 37 -1.92 18.09 -1.42
CA ARG A 37 -1.98 18.98 -0.25
C ARG A 37 -2.42 20.40 -0.63
N ARG A 38 -2.00 20.90 -1.78
CA ARG A 38 -2.36 22.24 -2.29
C ARG A 38 -3.74 22.27 -2.96
N LEU A 39 -4.23 21.14 -3.45
CA LEU A 39 -5.53 21.04 -4.12
C LEU A 39 -6.68 21.29 -3.14
N MET A 40 -6.63 20.76 -1.92
CA MET A 40 -7.75 20.90 -0.95
C MET A 40 -8.00 22.36 -0.52
N PRO A 41 -6.98 23.18 -0.20
CA PRO A 41 -7.20 24.61 0.02
C PRO A 41 -7.76 25.32 -1.21
N ALA A 42 -7.36 24.93 -2.43
CA ALA A 42 -7.89 25.52 -3.67
C ALA A 42 -9.39 25.22 -3.85
N GLU A 43 -9.82 23.98 -3.58
CA GLU A 43 -11.24 23.59 -3.59
C GLU A 43 -12.05 24.35 -2.53
N THR A 44 -11.50 24.47 -1.32
CA THR A 44 -12.09 25.25 -0.24
C THR A 44 -12.24 26.73 -0.63
N ALA A 45 -11.22 27.29 -1.30
CA ALA A 45 -11.26 28.65 -1.80
C ALA A 45 -12.35 28.85 -2.88
N ILE A 46 -12.51 27.91 -3.82
CA ILE A 46 -13.58 27.93 -4.82
C ILE A 46 -14.95 27.93 -4.13
N ALA A 47 -15.17 27.05 -3.16
CA ALA A 47 -16.42 26.99 -2.40
C ALA A 47 -16.69 28.32 -1.67
N ALA A 48 -15.69 28.89 -1.01
CA ALA A 48 -15.81 30.18 -0.33
C ALA A 48 -16.14 31.33 -1.29
N GLN A 49 -15.51 31.38 -2.48
CA GLN A 49 -15.80 32.42 -3.47
C GLN A 49 -17.19 32.26 -4.10
N ARG A 50 -17.67 31.03 -4.31
CA ARG A 50 -19.06 30.78 -4.75
C ARG A 50 -20.07 31.31 -3.75
N THR A 51 -19.86 31.07 -2.46
CA THR A 51 -20.71 31.60 -1.39
C THR A 51 -20.70 33.13 -1.37
N ARG A 52 -19.51 33.76 -1.50
CA ARG A 52 -19.41 35.23 -1.58
C ARG A 52 -20.10 35.81 -2.80
N LEU A 53 -19.96 35.16 -3.96
CA LEU A 53 -20.61 35.59 -5.19
C LEU A 53 -22.15 35.52 -5.07
N ALA A 54 -22.67 34.46 -4.44
CA ALA A 54 -24.11 34.33 -4.15
C ALA A 54 -24.59 35.39 -3.15
N ALA A 55 -23.79 35.72 -2.13
CA ALA A 55 -24.14 36.80 -1.20
C ALA A 55 -24.14 38.17 -1.91
N ALA A 56 -23.19 38.43 -2.80
CA ALA A 56 -23.10 39.69 -3.55
C ALA A 56 -24.25 39.88 -4.56
N SER A 57 -24.81 38.79 -5.11
CA SER A 57 -25.92 38.87 -6.09
C SER A 57 -27.25 39.33 -5.47
N THR A 58 -27.42 39.19 -4.15
CA THR A 58 -28.62 39.65 -3.43
C THR A 58 -28.62 41.15 -3.12
N ARG A 59 -27.46 41.84 -3.22
CA ARG A 59 -27.32 43.28 -2.95
C ARG A 59 -27.51 44.09 -4.23
N GLY A 60 -28.76 44.49 -4.53
CA GLY A 60 -29.17 45.22 -5.73
C GLY A 60 -28.64 46.66 -5.93
N ARG A 61 -27.53 47.08 -5.30
CA ARG A 61 -26.98 48.45 -5.39
C ARG A 61 -25.59 48.47 -6.06
N LEU A 62 -25.17 49.64 -6.56
CA LEU A 62 -23.84 49.90 -7.17
C LEU A 62 -22.63 49.28 -6.42
N PRO A 63 -22.51 49.35 -5.08
CA PRO A 63 -21.43 48.65 -4.36
C PRO A 63 -21.44 47.12 -4.58
N GLY A 64 -22.61 46.51 -4.70
CA GLY A 64 -22.77 45.09 -5.01
C GLY A 64 -22.23 44.70 -6.40
N ARG A 65 -22.22 45.62 -7.37
CA ARG A 65 -21.61 45.36 -8.69
C ARG A 65 -20.08 45.26 -8.61
N ARG A 66 -19.44 46.10 -7.80
CA ARG A 66 -17.97 46.05 -7.59
C ARG A 66 -17.58 44.80 -6.82
N GLU A 67 -18.31 44.49 -5.74
CA GLU A 67 -18.13 43.27 -4.94
C GLU A 67 -18.31 42.01 -5.79
N ARG A 68 -19.35 41.97 -6.64
CA ARG A 68 -19.57 40.86 -7.59
C ARG A 68 -18.42 40.69 -8.57
N ARG A 69 -17.94 41.77 -9.20
CA ARG A 69 -16.80 41.68 -10.14
C ARG A 69 -15.54 41.17 -9.46
N ALA A 70 -15.24 41.66 -8.25
CA ALA A 70 -14.10 41.19 -7.47
C ALA A 70 -14.24 39.71 -7.09
N ALA A 71 -15.43 39.28 -6.65
CA ALA A 71 -15.71 37.87 -6.33
C ALA A 71 -15.62 36.97 -7.57
N THR A 72 -16.09 37.42 -8.74
CA THR A 72 -15.93 36.69 -10.01
C THR A 72 -14.45 36.53 -10.38
N ALA A 73 -13.67 37.62 -10.39
CA ALA A 73 -12.25 37.54 -10.71
C ALA A 73 -11.46 36.64 -9.73
N ALA A 74 -11.82 36.67 -8.44
CA ALA A 74 -11.23 35.80 -7.43
C ALA A 74 -11.63 34.33 -7.63
N LEU A 75 -12.88 34.06 -8.01
CA LEU A 75 -13.37 32.73 -8.37
C LEU A 75 -12.64 32.19 -9.60
N ASP A 76 -12.54 32.98 -10.67
CA ASP A 76 -11.83 32.60 -11.89
C ASP A 76 -10.36 32.27 -11.61
N THR A 77 -9.69 33.09 -10.79
CA THR A 77 -8.31 32.83 -10.34
C THR A 77 -8.22 31.52 -9.56
N ALA A 78 -9.15 31.24 -8.64
CA ALA A 78 -9.16 30.01 -7.86
C ALA A 78 -9.42 28.76 -8.74
N ILE A 79 -10.31 28.87 -9.73
CA ILE A 79 -10.61 27.81 -10.71
C ILE A 79 -9.38 27.52 -11.55
N THR A 80 -8.75 28.55 -12.15
CA THR A 80 -7.52 28.38 -12.94
C THR A 80 -6.43 27.71 -12.11
N ARG A 81 -6.25 28.14 -10.86
CA ARG A 81 -5.25 27.53 -9.97
C ARG A 81 -5.56 26.07 -9.65
N GLN A 82 -6.81 25.72 -9.40
CA GLN A 82 -7.21 24.33 -9.17
C GLN A 82 -6.99 23.48 -10.42
N ALA A 83 -7.32 24.00 -11.61
CA ALA A 83 -7.12 23.30 -12.87
C ALA A 83 -5.63 23.04 -13.15
N GLU A 84 -4.76 24.02 -12.92
CA GLU A 84 -3.30 23.85 -13.03
C GLU A 84 -2.77 22.75 -12.08
N LEU A 85 -3.25 22.73 -10.83
CA LEU A 85 -2.85 21.72 -9.85
C LEU A 85 -3.37 20.34 -10.24
N ALA A 86 -4.61 20.25 -10.75
CA ALA A 86 -5.19 19.00 -11.21
C ALA A 86 -4.40 18.41 -12.40
N ILE A 87 -4.06 19.24 -13.38
CA ILE A 87 -3.21 18.84 -14.53
C ILE A 87 -1.85 18.35 -14.03
N LEU A 88 -1.19 19.09 -13.15
CA LEU A 88 0.12 18.69 -12.63
C LEU A 88 0.07 17.38 -11.84
N LEU A 89 -1.00 17.14 -11.08
CA LEU A 89 -1.19 15.87 -10.37
C LEU A 89 -1.35 14.71 -11.35
N ASP A 90 -2.19 14.88 -12.38
CA ASP A 90 -2.42 13.89 -13.42
C ASP A 90 -1.14 13.55 -14.21
N GLU A 91 -0.37 14.57 -14.61
CA GLU A 91 0.94 14.41 -15.25
C GLU A 91 1.91 13.62 -14.35
N THR A 92 1.95 13.94 -13.05
CA THR A 92 2.85 13.30 -12.10
C THR A 92 2.49 11.82 -11.89
N VAL A 93 1.20 11.52 -11.69
CA VAL A 93 0.72 10.14 -11.53
C VAL A 93 0.95 9.33 -12.81
N THR A 94 0.71 9.93 -13.98
CA THR A 94 0.99 9.30 -15.27
C THR A 94 2.46 8.91 -15.40
N LEU A 95 3.38 9.81 -15.04
CA LEU A 95 4.82 9.51 -15.07
C LEU A 95 5.23 8.45 -14.07
N GLN A 96 4.61 8.39 -12.89
CA GLN A 96 4.85 7.30 -11.94
C GLN A 96 4.47 5.97 -12.56
N HIS A 97 3.30 5.87 -13.17
CA HIS A 97 2.88 4.63 -13.84
C HIS A 97 3.84 4.25 -14.98
N VAL A 98 4.20 5.20 -15.85
CA VAL A 98 5.17 4.95 -16.94
C VAL A 98 6.52 4.45 -16.40
N LEU A 99 7.04 5.07 -15.32
CA LEU A 99 8.29 4.65 -14.70
C LEU A 99 8.19 3.24 -14.12
N ARG A 100 7.09 2.93 -13.42
CA ARG A 100 6.86 1.62 -12.82
C ARG A 100 6.72 0.54 -13.90
N ASP A 101 5.92 0.79 -14.93
CA ASP A 101 5.73 -0.12 -16.06
C ASP A 101 7.06 -0.38 -16.79
N PHE A 102 7.86 0.66 -16.98
CA PHE A 102 9.21 0.53 -17.53
C PHE A 102 10.08 -0.39 -16.67
N VAL A 103 10.17 -0.16 -15.36
CA VAL A 103 10.98 -0.98 -14.45
C VAL A 103 10.48 -2.43 -14.36
N ILE A 104 9.16 -2.64 -14.37
CA ILE A 104 8.56 -3.97 -14.46
C ILE A 104 8.97 -4.65 -15.78
N GLY A 105 8.86 -3.94 -16.90
CA GLY A 105 9.23 -4.44 -18.22
C GLY A 105 10.72 -4.73 -18.42
N LEU A 106 11.60 -4.12 -17.62
CA LEU A 106 13.03 -4.43 -17.62
C LEU A 106 13.34 -5.84 -17.07
N ASP A 107 12.44 -6.44 -16.28
CA ASP A 107 12.62 -7.72 -15.56
C ASP A 107 14.05 -7.89 -14.97
N PRO A 108 14.47 -7.00 -14.05
CA PRO A 108 15.81 -7.08 -13.47
C PRO A 108 16.03 -8.43 -12.77
N PRO A 109 17.18 -9.09 -12.97
CA PRO A 109 17.40 -10.47 -12.52
C PRO A 109 17.55 -10.62 -11.00
N SER A 110 17.98 -9.56 -10.30
CA SER A 110 18.16 -9.55 -8.84
C SER A 110 18.27 -8.13 -8.28
N GLY A 111 18.38 -8.01 -6.95
CA GLY A 111 18.64 -6.75 -6.25
C GLY A 111 17.40 -5.90 -5.96
N VAL A 112 17.65 -4.66 -5.52
CA VAL A 112 16.60 -3.72 -5.06
C VAL A 112 15.61 -3.35 -6.15
N LEU A 113 16.06 -3.26 -7.40
CA LEU A 113 15.18 -2.93 -8.53
C LEU A 113 14.21 -4.08 -8.84
N ARG A 114 14.65 -5.34 -8.69
CA ARG A 114 13.77 -6.51 -8.79
C ARG A 114 12.73 -6.54 -7.69
N ALA A 115 13.14 -6.29 -6.45
CA ALA A 115 12.22 -6.19 -5.33
C ALA A 115 11.14 -5.11 -5.56
N ALA A 116 11.54 -3.95 -6.07
CA ALA A 116 10.61 -2.88 -6.44
C ALA A 116 9.68 -3.26 -7.59
N ALA A 117 10.20 -3.85 -8.66
CA ALA A 117 9.42 -4.33 -9.80
C ALA A 117 8.36 -5.36 -9.37
N GLU A 118 8.76 -6.38 -8.59
CA GLU A 118 7.84 -7.36 -8.02
C GLU A 118 6.80 -6.71 -7.10
N GLY A 119 7.19 -5.68 -6.35
CA GLY A 119 6.30 -4.89 -5.50
C GLY A 119 5.23 -4.13 -6.28
N TRP A 120 5.64 -3.36 -7.28
CA TRP A 120 4.74 -2.57 -8.12
C TRP A 120 3.85 -3.43 -9.00
N ALA A 121 4.28 -4.63 -9.38
CA ALA A 121 3.45 -5.59 -10.12
C ALA A 121 2.28 -6.16 -9.29
N ARG A 122 2.32 -6.05 -7.94
CA ARG A 122 1.22 -6.49 -7.08
C ARG A 122 0.12 -5.44 -7.05
N SER A 123 -1.14 -5.90 -7.12
CA SER A 123 -2.29 -5.02 -6.88
C SER A 123 -2.22 -4.46 -5.46
N PRO A 124 -2.48 -3.15 -5.25
CA PRO A 124 -2.60 -2.57 -3.91
C PRO A 124 -3.93 -2.90 -3.22
N GLU A 125 -4.87 -3.53 -3.94
CA GLU A 125 -6.17 -3.91 -3.38
C GLU A 125 -6.04 -4.95 -2.27
N VAL A 126 -6.97 -4.89 -1.32
CA VAL A 126 -7.00 -5.86 -0.21
C VAL A 126 -7.26 -7.26 -0.76
N PRO A 127 -6.37 -8.24 -0.51
CA PRO A 127 -6.59 -9.61 -0.97
C PRO A 127 -7.86 -10.21 -0.36
N ALA A 128 -8.61 -10.99 -1.14
CA ALA A 128 -9.85 -11.63 -0.68
C ALA A 128 -9.66 -12.58 0.52
N SER A 129 -8.44 -13.04 0.78
CA SER A 129 -8.08 -13.87 1.94
C SER A 129 -7.98 -13.08 3.25
N VAL A 130 -7.96 -11.75 3.19
CA VAL A 130 -7.79 -10.86 4.34
C VAL A 130 -9.15 -10.42 4.88
N VAL A 131 -9.32 -10.49 6.20
CA VAL A 131 -10.47 -9.90 6.87
C VAL A 131 -10.10 -8.52 7.37
N VAL A 132 -10.74 -7.48 6.81
CA VAL A 132 -10.55 -6.10 7.23
C VAL A 132 -11.44 -5.80 8.43
N LEU A 133 -10.80 -5.35 9.49
CA LEU A 133 -11.43 -4.87 10.71
C LEU A 133 -11.09 -3.38 10.82
N GLY A 134 -12.00 -2.61 11.42
CA GLY A 134 -11.81 -1.18 11.62
C GLY A 134 -10.72 -0.87 12.67
N PRO A 135 -10.95 0.07 13.58
CA PRO A 135 -10.01 0.39 14.65
C PRO A 135 -9.61 -0.82 15.51
N GLU A 136 -8.46 -0.71 16.19
CA GLU A 136 -7.91 -1.77 17.07
C GLU A 136 -8.92 -2.20 18.15
N ASP A 137 -9.73 -1.28 18.66
CA ASP A 137 -10.79 -1.58 19.63
C ASP A 137 -11.82 -2.60 19.10
N ASN A 138 -12.20 -2.51 17.83
CA ASN A 138 -13.13 -3.46 17.22
C ASN A 138 -12.49 -4.84 17.05
N PHE A 139 -11.19 -4.86 16.73
CA PHE A 139 -10.42 -6.10 16.64
C PHE A 139 -10.36 -6.80 17.99
N LEU A 140 -10.11 -6.07 19.07
CA LEU A 140 -10.06 -6.60 20.44
C LEU A 140 -11.45 -6.98 20.98
N ALA A 141 -12.49 -6.21 20.66
CA ALA A 141 -13.86 -6.51 21.08
C ALA A 141 -14.41 -7.80 20.46
N THR A 142 -13.91 -8.19 19.28
CA THR A 142 -14.33 -9.41 18.60
C THR A 142 -13.78 -10.69 19.28
N ASP A 143 -12.59 -10.63 19.87
CA ASP A 143 -12.01 -11.72 20.66
C ASP A 143 -11.09 -11.15 21.73
N THR A 144 -11.55 -11.15 22.99
CA THR A 144 -10.82 -10.56 24.12
C THR A 144 -9.50 -11.27 24.42
N ARG A 145 -9.28 -12.49 23.91
CA ARG A 145 -8.01 -13.22 24.05
C ARG A 145 -6.88 -12.59 23.22
N ARG A 146 -7.21 -11.71 22.25
CA ARG A 146 -6.23 -10.95 21.45
C ARG A 146 -5.51 -9.88 22.24
N GLY A 147 -6.13 -9.42 23.33
CA GLY A 147 -5.64 -8.30 24.11
C GLY A 147 -5.03 -8.72 25.44
N ARG A 148 -4.22 -7.82 25.98
CA ARG A 148 -3.90 -7.77 27.41
C ARG A 148 -4.36 -6.44 27.98
N GLY A 149 -4.73 -6.45 29.25
CA GLY A 149 -4.98 -5.20 29.98
C GLY A 149 -3.66 -4.54 30.35
N ASP A 150 -3.45 -3.31 29.91
CA ASP A 150 -2.32 -2.47 30.32
C ASP A 150 -2.84 -1.09 30.77
N ARG A 151 -2.75 -0.81 32.08
CA ARG A 151 -3.15 0.48 32.69
C ARG A 151 -4.56 0.96 32.32
N GLY A 152 -5.51 0.04 32.19
CA GLY A 152 -6.91 0.34 31.84
C GLY A 152 -7.17 0.52 30.34
N ILE A 153 -6.16 0.31 29.50
CA ILE A 153 -6.27 0.28 28.04
C ILE A 153 -6.07 -1.18 27.59
N SER A 154 -6.90 -1.64 26.67
CA SER A 154 -6.68 -2.95 26.03
C SER A 154 -5.78 -2.74 24.83
N VAL A 155 -4.66 -3.45 24.78
CA VAL A 155 -3.72 -3.43 23.65
C VAL A 155 -3.54 -4.84 23.12
N VAL A 156 -3.27 -4.97 21.82
CA VAL A 156 -2.99 -6.29 21.22
C VAL A 156 -1.76 -6.93 21.87
N ASP A 157 -1.93 -8.15 22.38
CA ASP A 157 -0.86 -8.95 23.00
C ASP A 157 -0.19 -9.84 21.95
N GLY A 158 0.48 -9.18 21.01
CA GLY A 158 1.14 -9.83 19.88
C GLY A 158 2.63 -9.50 19.77
N ASP A 159 3.38 -10.47 19.27
CA ASP A 159 4.78 -10.31 18.85
C ASP A 159 4.82 -9.52 17.55
N VAL A 160 5.63 -8.47 17.50
CA VAL A 160 5.73 -7.56 16.36
C VAL A 160 6.85 -7.98 15.42
N TYR A 161 6.53 -8.10 14.13
CA TYR A 161 7.42 -8.47 13.04
C TYR A 161 7.51 -7.32 12.03
N GLY A 162 8.12 -6.21 12.46
CA GLY A 162 8.29 -5.01 11.65
C GLY A 162 7.11 -4.02 11.69
N GLU A 163 7.46 -2.74 11.52
CA GLU A 163 6.54 -1.59 11.66
C GLU A 163 6.45 -0.73 10.40
N ARG A 164 7.14 -1.13 9.34
CA ARG A 164 7.30 -0.36 8.10
C ARG A 164 6.80 -1.15 6.91
N TRP A 165 5.67 -1.84 7.08
CA TRP A 165 4.99 -2.54 6.00
C TRP A 165 4.22 -1.56 5.15
N ARG A 166 4.16 -1.82 3.84
CA ARG A 166 3.71 -0.85 2.84
C ARG A 166 2.59 -1.42 1.99
N ARG A 167 1.65 -0.54 1.67
CA ARG A 167 0.63 -0.71 0.65
C ARG A 167 0.55 0.61 -0.09
N ASP A 168 0.71 0.57 -1.41
CA ASP A 168 0.65 1.77 -2.22
C ASP A 168 -0.70 2.49 -2.01
N GLY A 169 -0.66 3.81 -1.98
CA GLY A 169 -1.82 4.65 -1.66
C GLY A 169 -1.93 5.04 -0.18
N ASP A 170 -1.48 4.20 0.76
CA ASP A 170 -1.49 4.57 2.19
C ASP A 170 -0.33 5.51 2.55
N ASP A 171 0.80 5.38 1.87
CA ASP A 171 2.00 6.19 2.05
C ASP A 171 2.04 7.42 1.10
N ASP A 172 0.98 7.64 0.31
CA ASP A 172 0.82 8.77 -0.63
C ASP A 172 -0.10 9.88 -0.11
N SER A 173 -0.49 9.81 1.16
CA SER A 173 -1.30 10.83 1.80
C SER A 173 -0.59 12.19 1.75
N PRO A 174 -1.31 13.29 1.41
CA PRO A 174 -0.75 14.64 1.45
C PRO A 174 -0.33 15.08 2.86
N TRP A 175 -0.80 14.37 3.88
CA TRP A 175 -0.52 14.63 5.29
C TRP A 175 0.48 13.65 5.91
N ALA A 176 0.99 12.68 5.13
CA ALA A 176 2.04 11.78 5.62
C ALA A 176 3.34 12.55 5.84
N GLU A 177 3.94 12.40 7.03
CA GLU A 177 5.28 12.90 7.30
C GLU A 177 6.33 12.08 6.55
N PRO A 178 7.55 12.59 6.34
CA PRO A 178 8.60 11.85 5.62
C PRO A 178 8.86 10.45 6.20
N THR A 179 8.77 10.28 7.51
CA THR A 179 8.96 8.98 8.19
C THR A 179 7.81 8.01 7.98
N ASP A 180 6.60 8.52 7.74
CA ASP A 180 5.41 7.68 7.53
C ASP A 180 5.42 7.02 6.15
N ARG A 181 6.20 7.57 5.22
CA ARG A 181 6.33 7.06 3.85
C ARG A 181 7.08 5.73 3.75
N ASP A 182 7.75 5.34 4.82
CA ASP A 182 8.38 4.02 4.94
C ASP A 182 7.36 2.89 5.14
N GLY A 183 6.08 3.22 5.40
CA GLY A 183 5.00 2.26 5.57
C GLY A 183 4.29 2.42 6.91
N PRO A 184 2.98 2.74 6.93
CA PRO A 184 2.25 2.96 8.18
C PRO A 184 1.79 1.65 8.83
N TRP A 185 2.12 0.49 8.27
CA TRP A 185 1.60 -0.79 8.75
C TRP A 185 2.61 -1.52 9.63
N ARG A 186 2.10 -2.03 10.74
CA ARG A 186 2.78 -3.01 11.60
C ARG A 186 2.25 -4.40 11.27
N LEU A 187 3.11 -5.41 11.28
CA LEU A 187 2.72 -6.82 11.18
C LEU A 187 3.01 -7.50 12.52
N GLY A 188 2.14 -8.41 12.95
CA GLY A 188 2.31 -9.12 14.20
C GLY A 188 1.63 -10.48 14.24
N PHE A 189 1.99 -11.25 15.26
CA PHE A 189 1.44 -12.57 15.57
C PHE A 189 0.94 -12.58 17.01
N ILE A 190 -0.23 -13.16 17.26
CA ILE A 190 -0.82 -13.31 18.59
C ILE A 190 -0.71 -14.78 19.00
N PRO A 191 0.27 -15.17 19.85
CA PRO A 191 0.47 -16.57 20.23
C PRO A 191 -0.76 -17.22 20.84
N ARG A 192 -1.55 -16.44 21.58
CA ARG A 192 -2.73 -16.93 22.30
C ARG A 192 -3.87 -17.39 21.38
N THR A 193 -4.01 -16.75 20.22
CA THR A 193 -5.08 -17.05 19.25
C THR A 193 -4.57 -17.69 17.97
N GLY A 194 -3.24 -17.76 17.78
CA GLY A 194 -2.62 -18.27 16.55
C GLY A 194 -2.88 -17.36 15.35
N GLU A 195 -3.12 -16.06 15.58
CA GLU A 195 -3.52 -15.11 14.54
C GLU A 195 -2.35 -14.27 14.05
N ILE A 196 -2.21 -14.14 12.73
CA ILE A 196 -1.31 -13.17 12.10
C ILE A 196 -2.15 -11.99 11.63
N TYR A 197 -1.78 -10.79 12.08
CA TYR A 197 -2.52 -9.57 11.84
C TYR A 197 -1.59 -8.44 11.40
N SER A 198 -2.16 -7.42 10.76
CA SER A 198 -1.50 -6.16 10.50
C SER A 198 -2.34 -5.01 11.01
N SER A 199 -1.73 -3.95 11.53
CA SER A 199 -2.42 -2.76 12.02
C SER A 199 -1.84 -1.49 11.41
N ARG A 200 -2.68 -0.61 10.88
CA ARG A 200 -2.28 0.70 10.38
C ARG A 200 -2.11 1.69 11.53
N ARG A 201 -0.89 2.19 11.71
CA ARG A 201 -0.48 3.10 12.79
C ARG A 201 -0.01 4.43 12.21
N CYS A 202 -0.97 5.28 11.86
CA CYS A 202 -0.68 6.66 11.48
C CYS A 202 -1.81 7.61 11.91
N GLY A 203 -1.49 8.90 12.04
CA GLY A 203 -2.46 9.93 12.44
C GLY A 203 -3.29 10.51 11.29
N TYR A 204 -2.94 10.20 10.04
CA TYR A 204 -3.52 10.82 8.84
C TYR A 204 -4.44 9.90 8.03
N LEU A 205 -4.58 8.62 8.41
CA LEU A 205 -5.57 7.69 7.85
C LEU A 205 -6.41 7.10 8.97
N THR A 206 -7.58 6.60 8.63
CA THR A 206 -8.42 5.84 9.56
C THR A 206 -7.64 4.61 10.06
N GLN A 207 -7.74 4.30 11.35
CA GLN A 207 -7.15 3.07 11.88
C GLN A 207 -7.84 1.84 11.30
N GLU A 208 -7.05 0.83 10.95
CA GLU A 208 -7.52 -0.38 10.29
C GLU A 208 -6.65 -1.55 10.74
N VAL A 209 -7.28 -2.70 10.98
CA VAL A 209 -6.61 -3.95 11.35
C VAL A 209 -6.97 -5.01 10.33
N TRP A 210 -5.96 -5.63 9.74
CA TRP A 210 -6.12 -6.76 8.84
C TRP A 210 -5.82 -8.03 9.58
N LEU A 211 -6.77 -8.97 9.56
CA LEU A 211 -6.49 -10.34 9.96
C LEU A 211 -6.08 -11.12 8.70
N LEU A 212 -4.80 -11.50 8.64
CA LEU A 212 -4.21 -12.17 7.48
C LEU A 212 -4.39 -13.69 7.56
N GLY A 213 -4.42 -14.23 8.78
CA GLY A 213 -4.52 -15.66 8.99
C GLY A 213 -4.74 -16.06 10.44
N ARG A 214 -5.17 -17.31 10.64
CA ARG A 214 -5.43 -17.93 11.93
C ARG A 214 -4.86 -19.34 11.98
N ASP A 215 -4.86 -19.93 13.17
CA ASP A 215 -4.49 -21.32 13.43
C ASP A 215 -3.01 -21.61 13.12
N PHE A 216 -2.15 -20.62 13.31
CA PHE A 216 -0.70 -20.80 13.21
C PHE A 216 -0.09 -21.22 14.54
N GLU A 217 0.78 -22.22 14.48
CA GLU A 217 1.68 -22.53 15.60
C GLU A 217 2.75 -21.43 15.74
N PRO A 218 3.19 -21.08 16.96
CA PRO A 218 4.16 -20.00 17.19
C PRO A 218 5.44 -20.14 16.39
N GLN A 219 6.02 -21.35 16.34
CA GLN A 219 7.25 -21.61 15.59
C GLN A 219 7.04 -21.41 14.07
N GLN A 220 5.90 -21.89 13.55
CA GLN A 220 5.57 -21.73 12.13
C GLN A 220 5.37 -20.25 11.77
N ALA A 221 4.66 -19.49 12.60
CA ALA A 221 4.48 -18.06 12.41
C ALA A 221 5.82 -17.32 12.47
N HIS A 222 6.67 -17.64 13.45
CA HIS A 222 7.99 -17.02 13.59
C HIS A 222 8.86 -17.24 12.35
N GLU A 223 8.98 -18.48 11.87
CA GLU A 223 9.77 -18.82 10.67
C GLU A 223 9.22 -18.14 9.41
N LEU A 224 7.89 -18.11 9.27
CA LEU A 224 7.22 -17.49 8.14
C LEU A 224 7.47 -15.97 8.10
N LEU A 225 7.23 -15.29 9.23
CA LEU A 225 7.29 -13.84 9.35
C LEU A 225 8.74 -13.33 9.28
N THR A 226 9.68 -14.01 9.95
CA THR A 226 11.12 -13.68 9.89
C THR A 226 11.66 -13.74 8.46
N ARG A 227 11.17 -14.69 7.65
CA ARG A 227 11.58 -14.83 6.25
C ARG A 227 11.16 -13.63 5.38
N ILE A 228 10.00 -13.04 5.67
CA ILE A 228 9.45 -11.95 4.86
C ILE A 228 9.76 -10.57 5.43
N GLU A 229 10.12 -10.45 6.71
CA GLU A 229 10.43 -9.19 7.38
C GLU A 229 11.45 -8.30 6.64
N PRO A 230 12.55 -8.81 6.06
CA PRO A 230 13.49 -7.99 5.30
C PRO A 230 12.85 -7.25 4.11
N ARG A 231 11.69 -7.73 3.63
CA ARG A 231 10.94 -7.17 2.50
C ARG A 231 9.92 -6.10 2.92
N MET A 232 9.80 -5.76 4.21
CA MET A 232 8.73 -4.87 4.70
C MET A 232 8.71 -3.50 4.01
N ARG A 233 9.85 -2.95 3.59
CA ARG A 233 9.92 -1.62 2.93
C ARG A 233 9.71 -1.67 1.42
N GLU A 234 9.53 -2.85 0.84
CA GLU A 234 9.22 -2.99 -0.58
C GLU A 234 7.81 -2.44 -0.88
N PRO A 235 7.56 -1.94 -2.10
CA PRO A 235 6.21 -1.59 -2.52
C PRO A 235 5.26 -2.79 -2.37
N ASN A 236 4.05 -2.53 -1.87
CA ASN A 236 3.02 -3.55 -1.62
C ASN A 236 3.52 -4.79 -0.82
N SER A 237 4.47 -4.60 0.09
CA SER A 237 4.97 -5.65 0.98
C SER A 237 3.89 -6.23 1.90
N LEU A 238 2.89 -5.44 2.27
CA LEU A 238 1.73 -5.93 3.03
C LEU A 238 0.90 -6.94 2.23
N ILE A 239 0.76 -6.69 0.93
CA ILE A 239 0.06 -7.60 0.00
C ILE A 239 0.84 -8.90 -0.16
N LEU A 240 2.17 -8.80 -0.25
CA LEU A 240 3.06 -9.96 -0.20
C LEU A 240 2.87 -10.76 1.10
N ALA A 241 2.87 -10.10 2.26
CA ALA A 241 2.68 -10.76 3.55
C ALA A 241 1.33 -11.51 3.60
N ALA A 242 0.24 -10.86 3.17
CA ALA A 242 -1.08 -11.49 3.09
C ALA A 242 -1.08 -12.73 2.19
N GLY A 243 -0.46 -12.66 1.01
CA GLY A 243 -0.35 -13.80 0.10
C GLY A 243 0.48 -14.96 0.66
N VAL A 244 1.60 -14.66 1.31
CA VAL A 244 2.47 -15.66 1.95
C VAL A 244 1.75 -16.36 3.10
N VAL A 245 1.05 -15.59 3.95
CA VAL A 245 0.24 -16.13 5.05
C VAL A 245 -0.88 -17.02 4.50
N HIS A 246 -1.60 -16.57 3.47
CA HIS A 246 -2.66 -17.37 2.85
C HIS A 246 -2.15 -18.68 2.25
N ALA A 247 -1.02 -18.64 1.53
CA ALA A 247 -0.39 -19.82 0.96
C ALA A 247 0.05 -20.82 2.04
N ALA A 248 0.56 -20.33 3.18
CA ALA A 248 0.97 -21.18 4.30
C ALA A 248 -0.21 -21.84 5.02
N ARG A 249 -1.40 -21.20 5.03
CA ARG A 249 -2.63 -21.79 5.61
C ARG A 249 -3.26 -22.83 4.72
N THR A 250 -3.14 -22.67 3.40
CA THR A 250 -3.76 -23.60 2.47
C THR A 250 -2.95 -24.89 2.51
N PRO A 251 -3.49 -26.00 3.07
CA PRO A 251 -2.77 -27.27 3.04
C PRO A 251 -2.45 -27.55 1.57
N SER A 252 -1.17 -27.69 1.27
CA SER A 252 -0.72 -28.07 -0.07
C SER A 252 -1.36 -29.43 -0.39
N GLY A 253 -2.51 -29.42 -1.06
CA GLY A 253 -3.23 -30.64 -1.41
C GLY A 253 -2.28 -31.56 -2.16
N ASN A 254 -2.02 -32.74 -1.60
CA ASN A 254 -1.44 -33.90 -2.27
C ASN A 254 -0.21 -33.64 -3.18
N ARG A 255 0.98 -33.58 -2.58
CA ARG A 255 2.19 -34.20 -3.20
C ARG A 255 2.58 -35.52 -2.54
N GLN A 256 1.58 -36.29 -2.11
CA GLN A 256 1.68 -37.74 -2.20
C GLN A 256 1.05 -38.14 -3.53
N CYS A 257 1.82 -38.00 -4.62
CA CYS A 257 1.65 -38.92 -5.74
C CYS A 257 1.92 -40.30 -5.14
N ALA A 258 0.85 -41.01 -4.79
CA ALA A 258 0.90 -42.45 -4.64
C ALA A 258 1.53 -42.97 -5.93
N ALA A 259 2.78 -43.43 -5.84
CA ALA A 259 3.41 -44.14 -6.93
C ALA A 259 2.43 -45.23 -7.38
N PRO A 260 2.13 -45.37 -8.67
CA PRO A 260 1.38 -46.52 -9.14
C PRO A 260 2.17 -47.75 -8.69
N ARG A 261 1.59 -48.53 -7.77
CA ARG A 261 2.08 -49.85 -7.43
C ARG A 261 1.98 -50.67 -8.72
N SER A 262 3.08 -50.73 -9.46
CA SER A 262 3.27 -51.71 -10.52
C SER A 262 3.17 -53.08 -9.87
N SER A 263 1.98 -53.68 -9.95
CA SER A 263 1.80 -55.11 -9.70
C SER A 263 2.72 -55.85 -10.65
N VAL A 264 3.82 -56.36 -10.12
CA VAL A 264 4.66 -57.36 -10.77
C VAL A 264 3.79 -58.61 -10.90
N ALA A 265 3.20 -58.81 -12.07
CA ALA A 265 2.61 -60.07 -12.45
C ALA A 265 3.75 -61.09 -12.56
N THR A 266 3.85 -61.98 -11.57
CA THR A 266 4.71 -63.15 -11.60
C THR A 266 4.31 -64.03 -12.77
N MET A 267 5.05 -63.92 -13.88
CA MET A 267 4.92 -64.79 -15.04
C MET A 267 5.52 -66.16 -14.69
N THR A 268 4.67 -67.15 -14.48
CA THR A 268 5.06 -68.54 -14.27
C THR A 268 5.56 -69.13 -15.59
N PRO A 269 6.76 -69.75 -15.66
CA PRO A 269 7.24 -70.38 -16.89
C PRO A 269 6.49 -71.69 -17.13
N ARG A 270 5.85 -71.80 -18.30
CA ARG A 270 5.20 -73.03 -18.78
C ARG A 270 6.27 -73.89 -19.46
N ALA A 271 6.56 -75.05 -18.88
CA ALA A 271 7.38 -76.08 -19.47
C ALA A 271 6.83 -76.48 -20.85
N ARG A 272 7.72 -76.57 -21.86
CA ARG A 272 7.41 -77.22 -23.14
C ARG A 272 7.94 -78.64 -23.09
N ASP A 273 7.01 -79.56 -23.25
CA ASP A 273 7.25 -80.97 -23.50
C ASP A 273 7.95 -81.19 -24.84
N THR A 274 8.82 -82.19 -24.79
CA THR A 274 9.53 -82.86 -25.87
C THR A 274 8.59 -83.55 -26.86
N GLY A 275 8.90 -83.41 -28.14
CA GLY A 275 8.44 -84.24 -29.26
C GLY A 275 9.45 -84.13 -30.38
#